data_AF-A0A951D0E1-F1
#
_entry.id   AF-A0A951D0E1-F1
#
_cell.length_a   1.000
_cell.length_b   1.000
_cell.length_c   1.000
_cell.angle_alpha   90.00
_cell.angle_beta   90.00
_cell.angle_gamma   90.00
#
_symmetry.space_group_name_H-M   'P 1'
#
loop_
_entity.id
_entity.type
_entity.pdbx_description
1 polymer ?
#
loop_
_entity_poly.entity_id
_entity_poly.type
_entity_poly.pdbx_seq_one_letter_code
_entity_poly.pdbx_strand_id
1 'polypeptide(L)'
;QAGADAMRGEGIALPFPGGIVRSGSKVGALTSKSLPASTNHQMAPTLRAQVSDTLVPEGVAALFEIVIDGVSEEAVREAMRRGLHAAAAGGATHVTAANFGGKLGEFHFPLTELRDPP
;
A
#
# COMPACT_ATOMS: atom_id res chain seq x y z
N GLN A 1 -2.07 -10.69 -5.96
CA GLN A 1 -1.88 -11.05 -7.37
C GLN A 1 -2.90 -10.34 -8.26
N ALA A 2 -4.20 -10.65 -8.15
CA ALA A 2 -5.27 -10.02 -8.94
C ALA A 2 -5.18 -8.48 -9.00
N GLY A 3 -4.97 -7.80 -7.86
CA GLY A 3 -4.78 -6.35 -7.84
C GLY A 3 -3.57 -5.86 -8.65
N ALA A 4 -2.41 -6.52 -8.51
CA ALA A 4 -1.20 -6.16 -9.25
C ALA A 4 -1.36 -6.41 -10.75
N ASP A 5 -2.00 -7.51 -11.15
CA ASP A 5 -2.23 -7.80 -12.57
C ASP A 5 -3.19 -6.78 -13.20
N ALA A 6 -4.25 -6.39 -12.47
CA ALA A 6 -5.20 -5.38 -12.93
C ALA A 6 -4.60 -3.97 -13.05
N MET A 7 -3.55 -3.66 -12.27
CA MET A 7 -2.84 -2.38 -12.31
C MET A 7 -1.91 -2.24 -13.52
N ARG A 8 -1.48 -3.35 -14.14
CA ARG A 8 -0.59 -3.31 -15.31
C ARG A 8 -1.27 -2.61 -16.50
N GLY A 9 -0.47 -1.90 -17.28
CA GLY A 9 -0.94 -1.13 -18.43
C GLY A 9 0.14 -0.22 -18.98
N GLU A 10 -0.21 0.53 -20.03
CA GLU A 10 0.67 1.55 -20.60
C GLU A 10 0.98 2.63 -19.56
N GLY A 11 2.25 3.05 -19.50
CA GLY A 11 2.68 4.11 -18.59
C GLY A 11 2.72 3.74 -17.10
N ILE A 12 2.57 2.45 -16.74
CA ILE A 12 2.61 1.96 -15.35
C ILE A 12 3.71 0.92 -15.15
N ALA A 13 4.51 1.10 -14.10
CA ALA A 13 5.46 0.13 -13.60
C ALA A 13 5.12 -0.27 -12.16
N LEU A 14 5.22 -1.57 -11.86
CA LEU A 14 5.14 -2.12 -10.51
C LEU A 14 6.53 -2.66 -10.14
N PRO A 15 7.40 -1.85 -9.51
CA PRO A 15 8.84 -2.10 -9.49
C PRO A 15 9.27 -3.27 -8.60
N PHE A 16 8.40 -3.74 -7.71
CA PHE A 16 8.70 -4.84 -6.80
C PHE A 16 8.55 -6.22 -7.48
N PRO A 17 9.19 -7.28 -6.95
CA PRO A 17 9.05 -8.63 -7.49
C PRO A 17 7.59 -9.06 -7.61
N GLY A 18 7.15 -9.38 -8.84
CA GLY A 18 5.75 -9.72 -9.12
C GLY A 18 4.76 -8.57 -8.96
N GLY A 19 5.24 -7.33 -8.77
CA GLY A 19 4.44 -6.15 -8.45
C GLY A 19 3.94 -6.11 -7.01
N ILE A 20 4.52 -6.90 -6.10
CA ILE A 20 4.02 -7.07 -4.73
C ILE A 20 5.14 -6.85 -3.71
N VAL A 21 4.91 -5.93 -2.78
CA VAL A 21 5.75 -5.67 -1.61
C VAL A 21 5.31 -6.58 -0.46
N ARG A 22 6.28 -7.27 0.14
CA ARG A 22 6.10 -8.10 1.35
C ARG A 22 6.73 -7.48 2.60
N SER A 23 7.40 -6.35 2.44
CA SER A 23 8.23 -5.71 3.47
C SER A 23 7.96 -4.20 3.47
N GLY A 24 6.74 -3.80 3.81
CA GLY A 24 6.37 -2.39 3.92
C GLY A 24 7.29 -1.66 4.90
N SER A 25 7.73 -0.46 4.52
CA SER A 25 8.72 0.31 5.27
C SER A 25 8.15 1.59 5.87
N LYS A 26 8.81 2.11 6.91
CA LYS A 26 8.63 3.48 7.42
C LYS A 26 9.96 4.21 7.40
N VAL A 27 9.90 5.55 7.39
CA VAL A 27 11.07 6.41 7.49
C VAL A 27 11.74 6.25 8.86
N GLY A 28 13.06 6.09 8.86
CA GLY A 28 13.88 5.90 10.05
C GLY A 28 13.69 4.55 10.75
N ALA A 29 14.29 4.40 11.92
CA ALA A 29 14.09 3.25 12.81
C ALA A 29 13.99 3.67 14.28
N LEU A 30 13.21 2.92 15.06
CA LEU A 30 13.04 3.17 16.50
C LEU A 30 14.30 2.79 17.30
N THR A 31 15.03 1.78 16.83
CA THR A 31 16.17 1.18 17.54
C THR A 31 17.53 1.65 17.03
N SER A 32 17.56 2.36 15.89
CA SER A 32 18.81 2.83 15.30
C SER A 32 18.62 4.13 14.54
N LYS A 33 19.46 5.13 14.83
CA LYS A 33 19.49 6.41 14.13
C LYS A 33 20.20 6.34 12.77
N SER A 34 21.00 5.31 12.52
CA SER A 34 21.75 5.17 11.26
C SER A 34 20.93 4.51 10.14
N LEU A 35 19.78 3.89 10.47
CA LEU A 35 18.93 3.24 9.49
C LEU A 35 17.95 4.25 8.88
N PRO A 36 18.04 4.52 7.56
CA PRO A 36 17.17 5.49 6.90
C PRO A 36 15.73 4.97 6.75
N ALA A 37 15.53 3.65 6.78
CA ALA A 37 14.24 3.00 6.74
C ALA A 37 14.25 1.72 7.60
N SER A 38 13.08 1.34 8.09
CA SER A 38 12.86 0.08 8.80
C SER A 38 11.46 -0.46 8.53
N THR A 39 11.15 -1.66 9.02
CA THR A 39 9.81 -2.24 8.88
C THR A 39 8.74 -1.30 9.42
N ASN A 40 7.61 -1.19 8.73
CA ASN A 40 6.43 -0.53 9.27
C ASN A 40 5.74 -1.43 10.30
N HIS A 41 6.30 -1.45 11.51
CA HIS A 41 5.84 -2.27 12.63
C HIS A 41 4.35 -2.12 12.98
N GLN A 42 3.76 -0.93 12.78
CA GLN A 42 2.32 -0.71 13.00
C GLN A 42 1.46 -1.55 12.05
N MET A 43 1.98 -1.88 10.87
CA MET A 43 1.32 -2.67 9.82
C MET A 43 1.80 -4.14 9.78
N ALA A 44 2.54 -4.61 10.79
CA ALA A 44 3.07 -5.97 10.85
C ALA A 44 2.15 -6.91 11.66
N PRO A 45 1.44 -7.87 11.04
CA PRO A 45 0.47 -8.74 11.74
C PRO A 45 1.08 -9.54 12.88
N THR A 46 2.32 -10.01 12.69
CA THR A 46 3.05 -10.80 13.68
C THR A 46 3.43 -9.99 14.92
N LEU A 47 3.40 -8.65 14.83
CA LEU A 47 3.70 -7.74 15.94
C LEU A 47 2.43 -7.12 16.55
N ARG A 48 1.22 -7.43 16.05
CA ARG A 48 -0.04 -6.79 16.47
C ARG A 48 -0.24 -6.81 18.00
N ALA A 49 0.12 -7.90 18.67
CA ALA A 49 -0.02 -8.05 20.13
C ALA A 49 1.04 -7.27 20.94
N GLN A 50 2.13 -6.84 20.30
CA GLN A 50 3.26 -6.15 20.94
C GLN A 50 3.28 -4.64 20.65
N VAL A 51 2.57 -4.20 19.62
CA VAL A 51 2.53 -2.81 19.14
C VAL A 51 1.19 -2.20 19.54
N SER A 52 1.19 -1.36 20.58
CA SER A 52 -0.04 -0.77 21.15
C SER A 52 -0.80 0.14 20.18
N ASP A 53 -0.10 0.72 19.22
CA ASP A 53 -0.61 1.61 18.17
C ASP A 53 -0.67 0.89 16.81
N THR A 54 -0.90 -0.43 16.82
CA THR A 54 -1.06 -1.21 15.59
C THR A 54 -2.22 -0.69 14.75
N LEU A 55 -1.98 -0.64 13.45
CA LEU A 55 -2.96 -0.30 12.43
C LEU A 55 -3.50 -1.56 11.72
N VAL A 56 -3.07 -2.75 12.14
CA VAL A 56 -3.55 -4.03 11.61
C VAL A 56 -4.92 -4.34 12.21
N PRO A 57 -6.00 -4.43 11.40
CA PRO A 57 -7.32 -4.78 11.91
C PRO A 57 -7.35 -6.18 12.54
N GLU A 58 -8.33 -6.41 13.41
CA GLU A 58 -8.56 -7.73 13.97
C GLU A 58 -8.86 -8.76 12.86
N GLY A 59 -8.39 -9.99 13.03
CA GLY A 59 -8.55 -11.06 12.03
C GLY A 59 -7.64 -10.97 10.81
N VAL A 60 -6.93 -9.86 10.59
CA VAL A 60 -5.96 -9.74 9.48
C VAL A 60 -4.65 -10.45 9.86
N ALA A 61 -4.31 -11.48 9.10
CA ALA A 61 -3.10 -12.30 9.31
C ALA A 61 -1.95 -11.97 8.35
N ALA A 62 -2.23 -11.30 7.23
CA ALA A 62 -1.25 -10.94 6.22
C ALA A 62 -1.59 -9.60 5.58
N LEU A 63 -0.55 -8.82 5.24
CA LEU A 63 -0.66 -7.60 4.46
C LEU A 63 0.31 -7.68 3.29
N PHE A 64 -0.10 -7.07 2.19
CA PHE A 64 0.72 -6.87 1.00
C PHE A 64 0.52 -5.45 0.53
N GLU A 65 1.58 -4.85 -0.01
CA GLU A 65 1.55 -3.52 -0.60
C GLU A 65 1.85 -3.63 -2.10
N ILE A 66 1.29 -2.71 -2.89
CA ILE A 66 1.62 -2.56 -4.30
C ILE A 66 2.09 -1.13 -4.48
N VAL A 67 3.34 -0.97 -4.94
CA VAL A 67 3.92 0.32 -5.30
C VAL A 67 3.75 0.50 -6.80
N ILE A 68 3.32 1.69 -7.19
CA ILE A 68 2.98 2.05 -8.56
C ILE A 68 3.79 3.27 -8.95
N ASP A 69 4.62 3.13 -9.96
CA ASP A 69 5.25 4.25 -10.65
C ASP A 69 4.47 4.49 -11.95
N GLY A 70 4.10 5.74 -12.22
CA GLY A 70 3.34 6.11 -13.41
C GLY A 70 3.85 7.36 -14.09
N VAL A 71 3.60 7.46 -15.39
CA VAL A 71 4.01 8.63 -16.21
C VAL A 71 3.08 9.85 -16.05
N SER A 72 1.91 9.68 -15.44
CA SER A 72 0.99 10.77 -15.10
C SER A 72 0.14 10.40 -13.88
N GLU A 73 -0.44 11.41 -13.22
CA GLU A 73 -1.37 11.22 -12.10
C GLU A 73 -2.61 10.41 -12.51
N GLU A 74 -3.16 10.67 -13.69
CA GLU A 74 -4.33 9.99 -14.22
C GLU A 74 -4.06 8.50 -14.43
N ALA A 75 -2.87 8.16 -14.97
CA ALA A 75 -2.46 6.78 -15.14
C ALA A 75 -2.38 6.06 -13.79
N VAL A 76 -1.78 6.70 -12.77
CA VAL A 76 -1.69 6.15 -11.40
C VAL A 76 -3.08 5.99 -10.78
N ARG A 77 -3.97 6.99 -10.90
CA ARG A 77 -5.35 6.93 -10.40
C ARG A 77 -6.10 5.76 -11.01
N GLU A 78 -6.04 5.59 -12.32
CA GLU A 78 -6.74 4.49 -13.00
C GLU A 78 -6.13 3.13 -12.66
N ALA A 79 -4.81 3.03 -12.49
CA ALA A 79 -4.18 1.80 -11.99
C ALA A 79 -4.68 1.48 -10.57
N MET A 80 -4.63 2.45 -9.64
CA MET A 80 -5.09 2.28 -8.27
C MET A 80 -6.56 1.85 -8.21
N ARG A 81 -7.45 2.48 -9.01
CA ARG A 81 -8.87 2.13 -9.12
C ARG A 81 -9.04 0.66 -9.53
N ARG A 82 -8.47 0.25 -10.67
CA ARG A 82 -8.55 -1.14 -11.18
C ARG A 82 -8.02 -2.14 -10.15
N GLY A 83 -6.89 -1.83 -9.53
CA GLY A 83 -6.26 -2.70 -8.54
C GLY A 83 -7.05 -2.82 -7.24
N LEU A 84 -7.69 -1.74 -6.77
CA LEU A 84 -8.55 -1.75 -5.59
C LEU A 84 -9.74 -2.69 -5.79
N HIS A 85 -10.46 -2.56 -6.90
CA HIS A 85 -11.60 -3.41 -7.21
C HIS A 85 -11.18 -4.88 -7.41
N ALA A 86 -10.08 -5.13 -8.13
CA ALA A 86 -9.57 -6.48 -8.34
C ALA A 86 -9.05 -7.14 -7.05
N ALA A 87 -8.44 -6.37 -6.14
CA ALA A 87 -8.02 -6.88 -4.83
C ALA A 87 -9.22 -7.26 -3.96
N ALA A 88 -10.26 -6.42 -3.91
CA ALA A 88 -11.49 -6.71 -3.19
C ALA A 88 -12.19 -7.96 -3.75
N ALA A 89 -12.36 -8.05 -5.07
CA ALA A 89 -12.90 -9.24 -5.74
C ALA A 89 -12.04 -10.50 -5.51
N GLY A 90 -10.72 -10.33 -5.33
CA GLY A 90 -9.77 -11.39 -5.00
C GLY A 90 -9.75 -11.82 -3.53
N GLY A 91 -10.64 -11.27 -2.68
CA GLY A 91 -10.80 -11.67 -1.29
C GLY A 91 -10.04 -10.82 -0.28
N ALA A 92 -9.50 -9.65 -0.67
CA ALA A 92 -8.96 -8.71 0.29
C ALA A 92 -10.09 -8.19 1.20
N THR A 93 -9.96 -8.37 2.51
CA THR A 93 -10.97 -7.93 3.48
C THR A 93 -10.90 -6.44 3.79
N HIS A 94 -9.73 -5.84 3.60
CA HIS A 94 -9.47 -4.43 3.84
C HIS A 94 -8.54 -3.90 2.75
N VAL A 95 -8.75 -2.64 2.36
CA VAL A 95 -7.86 -1.90 1.48
C VAL A 95 -7.57 -0.55 2.11
N THR A 96 -6.30 -0.18 2.18
CA THR A 96 -5.81 1.11 2.67
C THR A 96 -4.61 1.56 1.84
N ALA A 97 -4.17 2.79 2.04
CA ALA A 97 -3.01 3.36 1.36
C ALA A 97 -2.02 3.93 2.39
N ALA A 98 -0.74 3.64 2.22
CA ALA A 98 0.32 4.24 3.00
C ALA A 98 0.49 5.71 2.61
N ASN A 99 0.82 6.56 3.59
CA ASN A 99 1.13 7.96 3.37
C ASN A 99 2.13 8.45 4.42
N PHE A 100 2.70 9.64 4.19
CA PHE A 100 3.67 10.27 5.09
C PHE A 100 3.09 11.50 5.80
N GLY A 101 1.79 11.45 6.14
CA GLY A 101 1.07 12.54 6.82
C GLY A 101 0.92 13.81 5.97
N GLY A 102 0.97 13.70 4.64
CA GLY A 102 0.89 14.83 3.71
C GLY A 102 2.14 15.72 3.67
N LYS A 103 3.26 15.30 4.28
CA LYS A 103 4.45 16.15 4.47
C LYS A 103 5.58 15.90 3.46
N LEU A 104 5.56 14.79 2.72
CA LEU A 104 6.66 14.39 1.84
C LEU A 104 6.27 14.38 0.36
N GLY A 105 5.15 13.73 0.02
CA GLY A 105 4.70 13.57 -1.37
C GLY A 105 3.88 14.76 -1.85
N GLU A 106 4.15 15.19 -3.09
CA GLU A 106 3.38 16.21 -3.81
C GLU A 106 1.98 15.70 -4.20
N PHE A 107 1.91 14.45 -4.69
CA PHE A 107 0.68 13.85 -5.20
C PHE A 107 -0.05 13.05 -4.14
N HIS A 108 -1.34 13.33 -3.96
CA HIS A 108 -2.22 12.60 -3.04
C HIS A 108 -3.38 11.97 -3.82
N PHE A 109 -3.64 10.69 -3.56
CA PHE A 109 -4.67 9.90 -4.22
C PHE A 109 -5.66 9.34 -3.18
N PRO A 110 -6.68 10.12 -2.76
CA PRO A 110 -7.65 9.66 -1.76
C PRO A 110 -8.45 8.46 -2.27
N LEU A 111 -8.41 7.33 -1.53
CA LEU A 111 -9.13 6.10 -1.94
C LEU A 111 -10.66 6.28 -2.04
N THR A 112 -11.21 7.31 -1.39
CA THR A 112 -12.63 7.68 -1.49
C THR A 112 -13.01 8.24 -2.87
N GLU A 113 -12.06 8.81 -3.61
CA GLU A 113 -12.25 9.31 -4.98
C GLU A 113 -12.04 8.21 -6.03
N LEU A 114 -11.45 7.07 -5.63
CA LEU A 114 -11.08 5.96 -6.50
C LEU A 114 -12.02 4.75 -6.37
N ARG A 115 -13.10 4.88 -5.61
CA ARG A 115 -14.15 3.85 -5.57
C ARG A 115 -15.28 4.28 -6.48
N ASP A 116 -15.91 3.31 -7.11
CA ASP A 116 -17.21 3.55 -7.75
C ASP A 116 -18.20 4.11 -6.71
N PRO A 117 -19.09 5.03 -7.09
CA PRO A 117 -20.11 5.55 -6.20
C PRO A 117 -21.00 4.40 -5.69
N PRO A 118 -21.53 4.52 -4.46
CA PRO A 118 -22.41 3.51 -3.86
C PRO A 118 -23.71 3.32 -4.64
#